data_AF-B5KRL1-F1
#
_entry.id   AF-B5KRL1-F1
#
_cell.length_a   1.000
_cell.length_b   1.000
_cell.length_c   1.000
_cell.angle_alpha   90.00
_cell.angle_beta   90.00
_cell.angle_gamma   90.00
#
_symmetry.space_group_name_H-M   'P 1'
#
loop_
_entity.id
_entity.type
_entity.pdbx_description
1 polymer ?
#
loop_
_entity_poly.entity_id
_entity_poly.type
_entity_poly.pdbx_seq_one_letter_code
_entity_poly.pdbx_strand_id
1 'polypeptide(L)'
;PGGVQLDPLKKFYKDGYSIVRGVDSTVSVAISDGFQAPRSWNGFMAPKEFKNVHLDTHHYQVFDDAFKTFIDQHVKLACSLPKDRLSGVDKPLIVGEWSGAMTDCAMYL
;
A
#
# COMPACT_ATOMS: atom_id res chain seq x y z
N PRO A 1 2.41 18.25 0.45
CA PRO A 1 3.51 17.37 -0.02
C PRO A 1 3.37 17.06 -1.51
N GLY A 2 4.41 17.29 -2.31
CA GLY A 2 4.44 16.82 -3.70
C GLY A 2 4.62 15.30 -3.67
N GLY A 3 3.58 14.56 -4.00
CA GLY A 3 3.63 13.09 -4.04
C GLY A 3 4.71 12.58 -5.01
N VAL A 4 4.97 11.27 -4.95
CA VAL A 4 5.91 10.62 -5.88
C VAL A 4 5.36 10.65 -7.31
N GLN A 5 6.23 10.94 -8.29
CA GLN A 5 5.85 10.86 -9.70
C GLN A 5 5.62 9.40 -10.10
N LEU A 6 4.44 9.08 -10.63
CA LEU A 6 4.04 7.69 -10.86
C LEU A 6 4.79 7.01 -12.01
N ASP A 7 5.12 7.73 -13.08
CA ASP A 7 5.80 7.10 -14.23
C ASP A 7 7.23 6.67 -13.89
N PRO A 8 8.08 7.51 -13.26
CA PRO A 8 9.37 7.06 -12.74
C PRO A 8 9.25 5.91 -11.75
N LEU A 9 8.25 5.95 -10.86
CA LEU A 9 8.03 4.89 -9.88
C LEU A 9 7.68 3.54 -10.53
N LYS A 10 6.77 3.55 -11.51
CA LYS A 10 6.39 2.35 -12.28
C LYS A 10 7.58 1.75 -13.02
N LYS A 11 8.46 2.59 -13.57
CA LYS A 11 9.71 2.12 -14.18
C LYS A 11 10.62 1.48 -13.14
N PHE A 12 10.84 2.15 -12.03
CA PHE A 12 11.66 1.65 -10.92
C PHE A 12 11.20 0.26 -10.44
N TYR A 13 9.89 0.05 -10.27
CA TYR A 13 9.33 -1.25 -9.89
C TYR A 13 9.58 -2.36 -10.93
N LYS A 14 9.44 -2.06 -12.22
CA LYS A 14 9.74 -3.04 -13.30
C LYS A 14 11.23 -3.39 -13.37
N ASP A 15 12.09 -2.39 -13.19
CA ASP A 15 13.55 -2.60 -13.19
C ASP A 15 13.95 -3.48 -12.00
N GLY A 16 13.49 -3.15 -10.79
CA GLY A 16 13.74 -3.93 -9.58
C GLY A 16 13.21 -5.36 -9.67
N TYR A 17 11.99 -5.53 -10.21
CA TYR A 17 11.43 -6.85 -10.47
C TYR A 17 12.31 -7.70 -11.38
N SER A 18 12.80 -7.12 -12.48
CA SER A 18 13.67 -7.81 -13.44
C SER A 18 14.97 -8.26 -12.78
N ILE A 19 15.54 -7.45 -11.89
CA ILE A 19 16.74 -7.80 -11.12
C ILE A 19 16.45 -9.00 -10.21
N VAL A 20 15.38 -8.95 -9.40
CA VAL A 20 15.02 -10.06 -8.49
C VAL A 20 14.77 -11.34 -9.29
N ARG A 21 14.05 -11.26 -10.41
CA ARG A 21 13.79 -12.43 -11.28
C ARG A 21 15.03 -12.99 -11.96
N GLY A 22 16.05 -12.17 -12.19
CA GLY A 22 17.35 -12.61 -12.68
C GLY A 22 18.14 -13.42 -11.65
N VAL A 23 17.82 -13.29 -10.37
CA VAL A 23 18.47 -14.00 -9.26
C VAL A 23 17.66 -15.22 -8.82
N ASP A 24 16.37 -15.03 -8.50
CA ASP A 24 15.47 -16.10 -8.05
C ASP A 24 14.02 -15.82 -8.50
N SER A 25 13.45 -16.78 -9.23
CA SER A 25 12.08 -16.69 -9.75
C SER A 25 11.01 -16.98 -8.69
N THR A 26 11.39 -17.57 -7.56
CA THR A 26 10.46 -17.98 -6.48
C THR A 26 10.22 -16.87 -5.46
N VAL A 27 11.17 -15.93 -5.31
CA VAL A 27 11.07 -14.83 -4.35
C VAL A 27 9.93 -13.87 -4.69
N SER A 28 9.12 -13.52 -3.69
CA SER A 28 8.09 -12.49 -3.84
C SER A 28 8.68 -11.08 -3.90
N VAL A 29 8.11 -10.25 -4.76
CA VAL A 29 8.43 -8.82 -4.87
C VAL A 29 7.25 -8.03 -4.33
N ALA A 30 7.46 -7.30 -3.24
CA ALA A 30 6.47 -6.37 -2.69
C ALA A 30 6.72 -4.96 -3.26
N ILE A 31 5.65 -4.28 -3.67
CA ILE A 31 5.69 -2.88 -4.12
C ILE A 31 4.75 -2.04 -3.27
N SER A 32 5.18 -0.84 -2.87
CA SER A 32 4.31 0.11 -2.17
C SER A 32 3.29 0.71 -3.13
N ASP A 33 2.08 1.00 -2.63
CA ASP A 33 1.03 1.70 -3.37
C ASP A 33 1.35 3.17 -3.71
N GLY A 34 2.47 3.71 -3.22
CA GLY A 34 2.89 5.09 -3.47
C GLY A 34 1.85 6.13 -3.03
N PHE A 35 1.11 5.83 -1.95
CA PHE A 35 -0.01 6.63 -1.43
C PHE A 35 -1.17 6.80 -2.42
N GLN A 36 -1.26 5.94 -3.45
CA GLN A 36 -2.40 5.90 -4.36
C GLN A 36 -3.44 4.90 -3.87
N ALA A 37 -4.69 5.05 -4.33
CA ALA A 37 -5.71 4.04 -4.08
C ALA A 37 -5.24 2.68 -4.61
N PRO A 38 -5.26 1.59 -3.82
CA PRO A 38 -4.70 0.29 -4.24
C PRO A 38 -5.22 -0.21 -5.60
N ARG A 39 -6.52 -0.01 -5.88
CA ARG A 39 -7.15 -0.37 -7.17
C ARG A 39 -6.57 0.35 -8.39
N SER A 40 -5.93 1.52 -8.22
CA SER A 40 -5.28 2.23 -9.32
C SER A 40 -4.06 1.49 -9.90
N TRP A 41 -3.53 0.51 -9.16
CA TRP A 41 -2.46 -0.36 -9.59
C TRP A 41 -2.95 -1.59 -10.37
N ASN A 42 -4.26 -1.78 -10.53
CA ASN A 42 -4.78 -2.88 -11.34
C ASN A 42 -4.29 -2.78 -12.79
N GLY A 43 -3.96 -3.92 -13.40
CA GLY A 43 -3.36 -4.01 -14.73
C GLY A 43 -1.86 -3.72 -14.76
N PHE A 44 -1.32 -2.92 -13.84
CA PHE A 44 0.13 -2.75 -13.70
C PHE A 44 0.74 -4.00 -13.05
N MET A 45 1.76 -4.59 -13.67
CA MET A 45 2.40 -5.82 -13.19
C MET A 45 1.40 -6.94 -12.83
N ALA A 46 0.42 -7.17 -13.71
CA ALA A 46 -0.66 -8.11 -13.47
C ALA A 46 -0.18 -9.58 -13.45
N PRO A 47 -0.85 -10.49 -12.70
CA PRO A 47 -0.43 -11.89 -12.50
C PRO A 47 -0.22 -12.73 -13.77
N LYS A 48 -0.82 -12.31 -14.89
CA LYS A 48 -0.66 -12.96 -16.20
C LYS A 48 0.77 -12.86 -16.71
N GLU A 49 1.40 -11.69 -16.53
CA GLU A 49 2.74 -11.37 -17.04
C GLU A 49 3.79 -11.35 -15.94
N PHE A 50 3.41 -11.02 -14.70
CA PHE A 50 4.32 -10.90 -13.56
C PHE A 50 3.94 -11.91 -12.47
N LYS A 51 4.87 -12.76 -12.08
CA LYS A 51 4.71 -13.74 -10.99
C LYS A 51 5.18 -13.19 -9.65
N ASN A 52 4.53 -13.62 -8.56
CA ASN A 52 4.85 -13.32 -7.17
C ASN A 52 5.03 -11.81 -6.89
N VAL A 53 4.11 -10.99 -7.37
CA VAL A 53 4.05 -9.55 -7.05
C VAL A 53 2.96 -9.31 -6.02
N HIS A 54 3.31 -8.63 -4.93
CA HIS A 54 2.40 -8.25 -3.86
C HIS A 54 2.31 -6.72 -3.79
N LEU A 55 1.11 -6.21 -3.52
CA LEU A 55 0.91 -4.79 -3.24
C LEU A 55 0.93 -4.57 -1.73
N ASP A 56 1.76 -3.64 -1.28
CA ASP A 56 1.84 -3.17 0.10
C ASP A 56 1.15 -1.80 0.22
N THR A 57 0.26 -1.68 1.21
CA THR A 57 -0.45 -0.45 1.55
C THR A 57 -0.33 -0.19 3.04
N HIS A 58 -0.31 1.08 3.42
CA HIS A 58 -0.13 1.48 4.81
C HIS A 58 -1.39 2.15 5.32
N HIS A 59 -1.82 1.79 6.54
CA HIS A 59 -3.03 2.33 7.14
C HIS A 59 -2.78 2.94 8.51
N TYR A 60 -2.97 4.26 8.56
CA TYR A 60 -2.85 5.07 9.77
C TYR A 60 -4.01 6.06 9.85
N GLN A 61 -4.34 6.47 11.08
CA GLN A 61 -5.40 7.45 11.36
C GLN A 61 -4.89 8.55 12.30
N VAL A 62 -3.61 8.93 12.16
CA VAL A 62 -2.95 9.92 13.05
C VAL A 62 -2.28 11.08 12.32
N PHE A 63 -2.14 11.00 10.99
CA PHE A 63 -1.42 12.00 10.18
C PHE A 63 -2.34 12.99 9.44
N ASP A 64 -3.62 12.98 9.76
CA ASP A 64 -4.61 13.92 9.22
C ASP A 64 -5.51 14.39 10.37
N ASP A 65 -5.72 15.71 10.43
CA ASP A 65 -6.59 16.35 11.42
C ASP A 65 -8.04 15.84 11.34
N ALA A 66 -8.45 15.29 10.19
CA ALA A 66 -9.74 14.62 10.01
C ALA A 66 -9.94 13.42 10.94
N PHE A 67 -8.87 12.89 11.54
CA PHE A 67 -8.92 11.77 12.48
C PHE A 67 -8.87 12.18 13.95
N LYS A 68 -9.11 13.46 14.27
CA LYS A 68 -9.46 13.91 15.64
C LYS A 68 -10.87 13.45 16.03
N THR A 69 -11.10 12.14 15.93
CA THR A 69 -12.42 11.52 16.00
C THR A 69 -12.59 10.68 17.27
N PHE A 70 -13.83 10.40 17.64
CA PHE A 70 -14.11 9.48 18.75
C PHE A 70 -13.69 8.05 18.40
N ILE A 71 -13.37 7.25 19.41
CA ILE A 71 -12.91 5.86 19.25
C ILE A 71 -13.81 5.01 18.34
N ASP A 72 -15.12 5.17 18.43
CA ASP A 72 -16.08 4.42 17.59
C ASP A 72 -15.92 4.72 16.10
N GLN A 73 -15.50 5.93 15.74
CA GLN A 73 -15.26 6.29 14.34
C GLN A 73 -13.96 5.66 13.84
N HIS A 74 -12.90 5.64 14.65
CA HIS A 74 -11.65 4.95 14.30
C HIS A 74 -11.88 3.45 14.05
N VAL A 75 -12.64 2.79 14.93
CA VAL A 75 -13.01 1.38 14.78
C VAL A 75 -13.81 1.17 13.50
N LYS A 76 -14.82 2.01 13.24
CA LYS A 76 -15.63 1.91 12.01
C LYS A 76 -14.78 2.05 10.74
N LEU A 77 -13.85 3.01 10.71
CA LEU A 77 -12.94 3.23 9.57
C LEU A 77 -12.01 2.03 9.35
N ALA A 78 -11.44 1.48 10.43
CA ALA A 78 -10.60 0.28 10.34
C ALA A 78 -11.40 -0.93 9.83
N CYS A 79 -12.63 -1.14 10.34
CA CYS A 79 -13.49 -2.23 9.90
C CYS A 79 -13.99 -2.06 8.46
N SER A 80 -14.16 -0.84 7.96
CA SER A 80 -14.63 -0.58 6.59
C SER A 80 -13.51 -0.64 5.55
N LEU A 81 -12.25 -0.47 5.97
CA LEU A 81 -11.06 -0.46 5.10
C LEU A 81 -11.04 -1.61 4.08
N PRO A 82 -11.26 -2.90 4.45
CA PRO A 82 -11.22 -4.00 3.49
C PRO A 82 -12.25 -3.83 2.38
N LYS A 83 -13.48 -3.44 2.74
CA LYS A 83 -14.59 -3.25 1.79
C LYS A 83 -14.35 -2.04 0.91
N ASP A 84 -14.00 -0.90 1.50
CA ASP A 84 -14.04 0.39 0.81
C ASP A 84 -12.81 0.63 -0.05
N ARG A 85 -11.63 0.18 0.41
CA ARG A 85 -10.34 0.52 -0.20
C ARG A 85 -9.60 -0.67 -0.79
N LEU A 86 -9.64 -1.83 -0.12
CA LEU A 86 -8.75 -2.96 -0.46
C LEU A 86 -9.40 -3.99 -1.38
N SER A 87 -10.74 -4.13 -1.34
CA SER A 87 -11.46 -5.07 -2.18
C SER A 87 -11.31 -4.74 -3.68
N GLY A 88 -11.20 -5.78 -4.51
CA GLY A 88 -11.11 -5.65 -5.98
C GLY A 88 -9.70 -5.33 -6.52
N VAL A 89 -8.65 -5.44 -5.71
CA VAL A 89 -7.26 -5.39 -6.18
C VAL A 89 -6.91 -6.70 -6.89
N ASP A 90 -6.21 -6.60 -8.02
CA ASP A 90 -5.89 -7.74 -8.90
C ASP A 90 -4.62 -8.52 -8.53
N LYS A 91 -4.05 -8.22 -7.35
CA LYS A 91 -2.84 -8.83 -6.79
C LYS A 91 -3.09 -9.19 -5.33
N PRO A 92 -2.34 -10.15 -4.76
CA PRO A 92 -2.24 -10.29 -3.32
C PRO A 92 -1.84 -8.94 -2.69
N LEU A 93 -2.64 -8.48 -1.74
CA LEU A 93 -2.44 -7.22 -1.03
C LEU A 93 -2.17 -7.50 0.45
N ILE A 94 -1.21 -6.77 1.02
CA ILE A 94 -0.86 -6.80 2.44
C ILE A 94 -0.97 -5.38 2.99
N VAL A 95 -1.55 -5.22 4.17
CA VAL A 95 -1.38 -3.99 4.96
C VAL A 95 -0.06 -4.14 5.72
N GLY A 96 1.05 -3.72 5.12
CA GLY A 96 2.39 -3.97 5.66
C GLY A 96 2.73 -3.09 6.85
N GLU A 97 2.12 -1.92 6.93
CA GLU A 97 2.30 -0.99 8.04
C GLU A 97 0.96 -0.49 8.60
N TRP A 98 0.83 -0.59 9.93
CA TRP A 98 -0.28 -0.09 10.74
C TRP A 98 0.19 0.03 12.20
N SER A 99 -0.58 0.72 13.04
CA SER A 99 -0.29 0.77 14.49
C SER A 99 -1.56 0.94 15.31
N GLY A 100 -1.43 0.78 16.64
CA GLY A 100 -2.48 1.14 17.60
C GLY A 100 -2.47 2.61 18.03
N ALA A 101 -1.71 3.48 17.35
CA ALA A 101 -1.64 4.89 17.71
C ALA A 101 -2.98 5.59 17.45
N MET A 102 -3.45 6.33 18.45
CA MET A 102 -4.64 7.19 18.38
C MET A 102 -4.27 8.68 18.36
N THR A 103 -2.98 8.97 18.41
CA THR A 103 -2.38 10.31 18.43
C THR A 103 -1.04 10.27 17.72
N ASP A 104 -0.56 11.43 17.29
CA ASP A 104 0.79 11.66 16.76
C ASP A 104 1.78 12.22 17.81
N CYS A 105 1.43 12.18 19.11
CA CYS A 105 2.20 12.81 20.19
C CYS A 105 3.59 12.19 20.47
N ALA A 106 3.93 11.06 19.84
CA ALA A 106 5.26 10.49 20.00
C ALA A 106 6.30 11.49 19.48
N MET A 107 7.37 11.71 20.25
CA MET A 107 8.38 12.71 19.88
C MET A 107 9.05 12.32 18.56
N TYR A 108 9.00 13.24 17.59
CA TYR A 108 9.53 13.08 16.22
C TYR A 108 8.84 12.02 15.36
N LEU A 109 7.54 11.82 15.57
CA LEU A 109 6.71 11.04 14.66
C LEU A 109 6.57 11.70 13.28
#